data_AF-A0A7C4GNT2-F1
#
_entry.id   AF-A0A7C4GNT2-F1
#
_cell.length_a   1.000
_cell.length_b   1.000
_cell.length_c   1.000
_cell.angle_alpha   90.00
_cell.angle_beta   90.00
_cell.angle_gamma   90.00
#
_symmetry.space_group_name_H-M   'P 1'
#
loop_
_entity.id
_entity.type
_entity.pdbx_description
1 polymer ?
#
loop_
_entity_poly.entity_id
_entity_poly.type
_entity_poly.pdbx_seq_one_letter_code
_entity_poly.pdbx_strand_id
1 'polypeptide(L)' 'NNIVFVREDNIFAASFHPELTEDTRIYEFFLKSVVKTIH' A
#
# COMPACT_ATOMS: atom_id res chain seq x y z
N ASN A 1 6.36 -18.52 -7.80
CA ASN A 1 5.39 -17.44 -7.53
C ASN A 1 5.85 -16.71 -6.29
N ASN A 2 6.45 -15.53 -6.44
CA ASN A 2 6.90 -14.72 -5.31
C ASN A 2 5.82 -13.68 -5.01
N ILE A 3 5.35 -13.64 -3.77
CA ILE A 3 4.39 -12.62 -3.32
C ILE A 3 5.16 -11.33 -3.09
N VAL A 4 4.79 -10.25 -3.80
CA VAL A 4 5.53 -8.97 -3.76
C VAL A 4 4.79 -7.85 -3.03
N PHE A 5 3.47 -7.97 -2.91
CA PHE A 5 2.62 -7.02 -2.20
C PHE A 5 1.43 -7.76 -1.60
N VAL A 6 1.15 -7.52 -0.32
CA VAL A 6 0.00 -8.09 0.39
C VAL A 6 -0.70 -7.03 1.22
N ARG A 7 -1.97 -7.30 1.50
CA ARG A 7 -2.77 -6.56 2.46
C ARG A 7 -3.53 -7.55 3.33
N GLU A 8 -3.46 -7.36 4.64
CA GLU A 8 -4.30 -8.03 5.63
C GLU A 8 -4.95 -6.94 6.48
N ASP A 9 -6.28 -6.83 6.44
CA ASP A 9 -7.04 -5.77 7.10
C ASP A 9 -6.51 -4.34 6.83
N ASN A 10 -5.92 -3.71 7.85
CA ASN A 10 -5.32 -2.38 7.83
C ASN A 10 -3.78 -2.41 7.70
N ILE A 11 -3.19 -3.60 7.52
CA ILE A 11 -1.75 -3.81 7.36
C ILE A 11 -1.44 -4.01 5.88
N PHE A 12 -0.39 -3.32 5.42
CA PHE A 12 0.16 -3.43 4.07
C PHE A 12 1.62 -3.84 4.17
N ALA A 13 2.06 -4.79 3.34
CA ALA A 13 3.46 -5.18 3.25
C ALA A 13 3.89 -5.32 1.78
N ALA A 14 5.06 -4.78 1.46
CA ALA A 14 5.68 -4.86 0.15
C ALA A 14 7.09 -5.43 0.31
N SER A 15 7.51 -6.32 -0.59
CA SER A 15 8.89 -6.82 -0.65
C SER A 15 9.80 -5.95 -1.52
N PHE A 16 9.33 -4.77 -1.92
CA PHE A 16 10.00 -3.81 -2.78
C PHE A 16 9.81 -2.40 -2.22
N HIS A 17 10.57 -1.46 -2.77
CA HIS A 17 10.59 -0.05 -2.35
C HIS A 17 9.74 0.80 -3.30
N PRO A 18 8.44 1.03 -3.01
CA PRO A 18 7.57 1.86 -3.86
C PRO A 18 8.05 3.31 -4.00
N GLU A 19 8.97 3.77 -3.14
CA GLU A 19 9.57 5.11 -3.15
C GLU A 19 10.60 5.32 -4.25
N LEU A 20 11.13 4.26 -4.85
CA LEU A 20 12.19 4.35 -5.87
C LEU A 20 11.65 4.64 -7.27
N THR A 21 10.36 4.97 -7.38
CA THR A 21 9.67 5.33 -8.62
C THR A 21 8.73 6.50 -8.35
N GLU A 22 8.43 7.28 -9.39
CA GLU A 22 7.44 8.38 -9.34
C GLU A 22 5.98 7.87 -9.33
N ASP A 23 5.76 6.57 -9.15
CA ASP A 23 4.44 5.95 -9.19
C ASP A 23 3.80 5.97 -7.79
N THR A 24 2.79 6.82 -7.62
CA THR A 24 2.17 7.09 -6.31
C THR A 24 1.08 6.11 -5.91
N ARG A 25 0.74 5.12 -6.74
CA ARG A 25 -0.49 4.32 -6.56
C ARG A 25 -0.56 3.57 -5.23
N ILE A 26 0.58 3.09 -4.73
CA ILE A 26 0.64 2.37 -3.44
C ILE A 26 0.43 3.34 -2.27
N TYR A 27 1.02 4.54 -2.33
CA TYR A 27 0.79 5.58 -1.33
C TYR A 27 -0.67 6.04 -1.31
N GLU A 28 -1.26 6.27 -2.48
CA GLU A 28 -2.67 6.64 -2.60
C GLU A 28 -3.60 5.55 -2.05
N PHE A 29 -3.28 4.28 -2.29
CA PHE A 29 -4.09 3.17 -1.78
C PHE A 29 -4.04 3.06 -0.25
N PHE A 30 -2.87 3.26 0.33
CA PHE A 30 -2.71 3.36 1.78
C PHE A 30 -3.50 4.54 2.34
N LEU A 31 -3.34 5.75 1.79
CA LEU A 31 -4.03 6.95 2.26
C LEU A 31 -5.55 6.85 2.16
N LYS A 32 -6.08 6.31 1.04
CA LYS A 32 -7.52 6.04 0.90
C LYS A 32 -8.03 5.09 1.98
N SER A 33 -7.23 4.09 2.36
CA SER A 33 -7.60 3.17 3.44
C SER A 33 -7.64 3.86 4.79
N VAL A 34 -6.73 4.80 5.07
CA VAL A 34 -6.76 5.63 6.28
C VAL A 34 -7.98 6.54 6.30
N VAL A 35 -8.25 7.28 5.22
CA VAL A 35 -9.43 8.19 5.13
C VAL A 35 -10.74 7.44 5.37
N LYS A 36 -10.85 6.21 4.88
CA LYS A 36 -12.01 5.34 5.09
C LYS A 36 -12.24 4.96 6.57
N THR A 37 -11.20 4.95 7.41
CA THR A 37 -11.37 4.63 8.84
C THR A 37 -11.94 5.77 9.67
N ILE A 38 -11.93 7.00 9.13
CA ILE A 38 -12.38 8.21 9.84
C ILE A 38 -13.87 8.50 9.55
N HIS A 39 -14.45 7.84 8.55
CA HIS A 39 -15.87 7.93 8.17
C HIS A 39 -16.61 6.65 8.57
#